data_AF-A0A6I1MRU7-F1
#
_entry.id   AF-A0A6I1MRU7-F1
#
_cell.length_a   1.000
_cell.length_b   1.000
_cell.length_c   1.000
_cell.angle_alpha   90.00
_cell.angle_beta   90.00
_cell.angle_gamma   90.00
#
_symmetry.space_group_name_H-M   'P 1'
#
loop_
_entity.id
_entity.type
_entity.pdbx_description
1 polymer ?
#
loop_
_entity_poly.entity_id
_entity_poly.type
_entity_poly.pdbx_seq_one_letter_code
_entity_poly.pdbx_strand_id
1 'polypeptide(L)'
;MDWLNVESIEDLKAFGNLQKTRVLIRKDLETLFKNKKSKDKNIVEMIKLNSGSWQGLFDKIIALRSVIEDLQNNLVNNNIVKEGYFNNLACEYIFYILELDGKQRADKLKITMKCYSNKKIAKKWRDSIAKVIHPDKCPNKGATEAIVKLNQLYEEMVGNE
;
A
#
# COMPACT_ATOMS: atom_id res chain seq x y z
N MET A 1 12.62 -5.45 14.75
CA MET A 1 13.49 -6.60 14.43
C MET A 1 14.82 -6.01 14.03
N ASP A 2 15.64 -5.65 15.02
CA ASP A 2 16.78 -4.74 14.81
C ASP A 2 17.90 -5.39 13.99
N TRP A 3 18.02 -6.72 14.10
CA TRP A 3 18.93 -7.54 13.29
C TRP A 3 18.69 -7.41 11.78
N LEU A 4 17.51 -6.96 11.33
CA LEU A 4 17.22 -6.77 9.92
C LEU A 4 17.98 -5.57 9.34
N ASN A 5 18.31 -4.58 10.17
CA ASN A 5 18.89 -3.30 9.74
C ASN A 5 20.40 -3.19 9.97
N VAL A 6 21.08 -4.29 10.32
CA VAL A 6 22.53 -4.30 10.56
C VAL A 6 23.31 -3.94 9.29
N GLU A 7 24.35 -3.12 9.41
CA GLU A 7 25.16 -2.68 8.25
C GLU A 7 26.45 -3.48 8.12
N SER A 8 26.84 -4.18 9.20
CA SER A 8 28.07 -4.98 9.26
C SER A 8 27.89 -6.29 10.04
N ILE A 9 28.91 -7.15 9.97
CA ILE A 9 28.99 -8.35 10.79
C ILE A 9 29.18 -7.99 12.27
N GLU A 10 29.87 -6.89 12.55
CA GLU A 10 30.14 -6.38 13.89
C GLU A 10 28.85 -5.99 14.61
N ASP A 11 27.92 -5.33 13.90
CA ASP A 11 26.58 -5.04 14.40
C ASP A 11 25.83 -6.33 14.76
N LEU A 12 25.97 -7.36 13.92
CA LEU A 12 25.32 -8.65 14.14
C LEU A 12 25.90 -9.42 15.34
N LYS A 13 27.20 -9.22 15.62
CA LYS A 13 27.87 -9.76 16.83
C LYS A 13 27.45 -9.02 18.11
N ALA A 14 26.94 -7.79 18.03
CA ALA A 14 26.46 -7.06 19.21
C ALA A 14 25.25 -7.76 19.88
N PHE A 15 24.52 -8.61 19.15
CA PHE A 15 23.44 -9.45 19.69
C PHE A 15 23.94 -10.67 20.48
N GLY A 16 25.26 -10.88 20.57
CA GLY A 16 25.90 -11.95 21.32
C GLY A 16 26.60 -12.97 20.42
N ASN A 17 26.62 -14.23 20.85
CA ASN A 17 27.24 -15.29 20.05
C ASN A 17 26.29 -15.77 18.93
N LEU A 18 26.86 -16.45 17.92
CA LEU A 18 26.13 -16.87 16.72
C LEU A 18 24.89 -17.72 17.04
N GLN A 19 24.93 -18.57 18.07
CA GLN A 19 23.78 -19.38 18.49
C GLN A 19 22.67 -18.48 19.06
N LYS A 20 23.02 -17.56 19.97
CA LYS A 20 22.07 -16.61 20.58
C LYS A 20 21.43 -15.73 19.51
N THR A 21 22.22 -15.19 18.57
CA THR A 21 21.70 -14.37 17.47
C THR A 21 20.72 -15.15 16.60
N ARG A 22 21.03 -16.40 16.24
CA ARG A 22 20.10 -17.25 15.46
C ARG A 22 18.79 -17.55 16.19
N VAL A 23 18.85 -17.81 17.50
CA VAL A 23 17.66 -18.02 18.32
C VAL A 23 16.80 -16.75 18.39
N LEU A 24 17.42 -15.58 18.55
CA LEU A 24 16.75 -14.29 18.52
C LEU A 24 16.02 -14.07 17.18
N ILE A 25 16.73 -14.21 16.07
CA ILE A 25 16.16 -14.06 14.71
C ILE A 25 14.98 -15.01 14.53
N ARG A 26 15.12 -16.28 14.93
CA ARG A 26 14.04 -17.26 14.81
C ARG A 26 12.81 -16.86 15.61
N LYS A 27 12.98 -16.43 16.86
CA LYS A 27 11.88 -16.00 17.73
C LYS A 27 11.14 -14.77 17.18
N ASP A 28 11.88 -13.84 16.60
CA ASP A 28 11.34 -12.67 15.93
C ASP A 28 10.49 -13.06 14.72
N LEU A 29 11.00 -13.96 13.87
CA LEU A 29 10.25 -14.49 12.73
C LEU A 29 8.99 -15.25 13.18
N GLU A 30 9.09 -16.11 14.19
CA GLU A 30 7.93 -16.79 14.78
C GLU A 30 6.87 -15.79 15.25
N THR A 31 7.28 -14.70 15.88
CA THR A 31 6.37 -13.63 16.32
C THR A 31 5.74 -12.88 15.16
N LEU A 32 6.48 -12.61 14.08
CA LEU A 32 5.97 -11.99 12.86
C LEU A 32 4.83 -12.80 12.22
N PHE A 33 4.96 -14.14 12.21
CA PHE A 33 4.00 -15.04 11.58
C PHE A 33 2.80 -15.41 12.46
N LYS A 34 2.88 -15.27 13.79
CA LYS A 34 1.75 -15.57 14.72
C LYS A 34 0.43 -14.91 14.33
N ASN A 35 0.48 -13.69 13.80
CA ASN A 35 -0.71 -12.90 13.47
C ASN A 35 -1.10 -12.99 11.98
N LYS A 36 -0.50 -13.90 11.21
CA LYS A 36 -0.78 -14.05 9.78
C LYS A 36 -1.80 -15.15 9.54
N LYS A 37 -2.72 -14.93 8.60
CA LYS A 37 -3.75 -15.91 8.21
C LYS A 37 -3.11 -17.05 7.43
N SER A 38 -2.63 -18.07 8.13
CA SER A 38 -2.14 -19.31 7.52
C SER A 38 -2.61 -20.53 8.31
N LYS A 39 -2.95 -21.60 7.60
CA LYS A 39 -3.24 -22.92 8.19
C LYS A 39 -1.98 -23.77 8.35
N ASP A 40 -0.88 -23.38 7.69
CA ASP A 40 0.40 -24.06 7.79
C ASP A 40 1.11 -23.68 9.08
N LYS A 41 1.35 -24.68 9.94
CA LYS A 41 2.02 -24.53 11.23
C LYS A 41 3.52 -24.21 11.08
N ASN A 42 4.09 -24.47 9.91
CA ASN A 42 5.50 -24.28 9.60
C ASN A 42 5.76 -23.06 8.71
N ILE A 43 4.81 -22.12 8.62
CA ILE A 43 4.95 -20.91 7.79
C ILE A 43 6.24 -20.12 8.04
N VAL A 44 6.81 -20.19 9.24
CA VAL A 44 8.09 -19.56 9.61
C VAL A 44 9.25 -20.08 8.74
N GLU A 45 9.17 -21.32 8.24
CA GLU A 45 10.19 -21.94 7.40
C GLU A 45 10.31 -21.30 6.01
N MET A 46 9.33 -20.48 5.59
CA MET A 46 9.44 -19.64 4.39
C MET A 46 10.66 -18.72 4.44
N ILE A 47 11.10 -18.33 5.65
CA ILE A 47 12.27 -17.46 5.86
C ILE A 47 13.30 -18.22 6.70
N LYS A 48 14.19 -18.96 6.03
CA LYS A 48 15.21 -19.79 6.70
C LYS A 48 16.56 -19.07 6.82
N LEU A 49 16.69 -18.24 7.85
CA LEU A 49 17.92 -17.52 8.20
C LEU A 49 18.84 -18.32 9.15
N ASN A 50 19.23 -19.53 8.75
CA ASN A 50 20.23 -20.31 9.49
C ASN A 50 21.54 -20.37 8.71
N SER A 51 22.68 -20.15 9.39
CA SER A 51 24.03 -20.26 8.85
C SER A 51 25.01 -20.71 9.94
N GLY A 52 26.02 -21.49 9.55
CA GLY A 52 27.12 -21.89 10.43
C GLY A 52 28.21 -20.84 10.59
N SER A 53 28.17 -19.76 9.80
CA SER A 53 29.13 -18.66 9.86
C SER A 53 28.42 -17.31 9.99
N TRP A 54 29.11 -16.33 10.61
CA TRP A 54 28.64 -14.95 10.68
C TRP A 54 28.42 -14.34 9.30
N GLN A 55 29.37 -14.52 8.39
CA GLN A 55 29.27 -14.06 7.00
C GLN A 55 28.01 -14.60 6.34
N GLY A 56 27.80 -15.93 6.37
CA GLY A 56 26.63 -16.51 5.72
C GLY A 56 25.30 -16.16 6.39
N LEU A 57 25.31 -15.78 7.68
CA LEU A 57 24.11 -15.26 8.34
C LEU A 57 23.83 -13.83 7.86
N PHE A 58 24.85 -12.99 7.83
CA PHE A 58 24.78 -11.62 7.35
C PHE A 58 24.34 -11.55 5.87
N ASP A 59 24.96 -12.34 4.99
CA ASP A 59 24.61 -12.41 3.57
C ASP A 59 23.14 -12.76 3.35
N LYS A 60 22.61 -13.70 4.16
CA LYS A 60 21.19 -14.05 4.11
C LYS A 60 20.26 -12.93 4.59
N ILE A 61 20.69 -12.16 5.60
CA ILE A 61 19.93 -10.99 6.07
C ILE A 61 19.92 -9.90 4.99
N ILE A 62 21.05 -9.66 4.33
CA ILE A 62 21.15 -8.74 3.18
C ILE A 62 20.26 -9.20 2.03
N ALA A 63 20.32 -10.47 1.65
CA ALA A 63 19.49 -11.03 0.60
C ALA A 63 17.99 -10.91 0.92
N LEU A 64 17.60 -11.18 2.17
CA LEU A 64 16.22 -11.01 2.61
C LEU A 64 15.76 -9.55 2.52
N ARG A 65 16.60 -8.59 2.93
CA ARG A 65 16.30 -7.16 2.80
C ARG A 65 16.04 -6.77 1.35
N SER A 66 16.93 -7.16 0.44
CA SER A 66 16.77 -6.89 -0.99
C SER A 66 15.45 -7.46 -1.53
N VAL A 67 15.07 -8.69 -1.15
CA VAL A 67 13.76 -9.25 -1.54
C VAL A 67 12.60 -8.45 -0.95
N ILE A 68 12.68 -8.01 0.30
CA ILE A 68 11.64 -7.19 0.93
C ILE A 68 11.50 -5.85 0.19
N GLU A 69 12.60 -5.20 -0.13
CA GLU A 69 12.65 -3.95 -0.90
C GLU A 69 12.05 -4.14 -2.29
N ASP A 70 12.42 -5.20 -3.01
CA ASP A 70 11.84 -5.52 -4.31
C ASP A 70 10.34 -5.77 -4.23
N LEU A 71 9.87 -6.48 -3.19
CA LEU A 71 8.44 -6.71 -2.99
C LEU A 71 7.71 -5.42 -2.63
N GLN A 72 8.28 -4.56 -1.78
CA GLN A 72 7.73 -3.25 -1.45
C GLN A 72 7.66 -2.38 -2.70
N ASN A 73 8.75 -2.28 -3.45
CA ASN A 73 8.81 -1.56 -4.71
C ASN A 73 7.79 -2.12 -5.69
N ASN A 74 7.63 -3.43 -5.83
CA ASN A 74 6.63 -4.00 -6.73
C ASN A 74 5.19 -3.76 -6.25
N LEU A 75 4.91 -3.81 -4.95
CA LEU A 75 3.58 -3.51 -4.40
C LEU A 75 3.25 -2.02 -4.50
N VAL A 76 4.25 -1.15 -4.31
CA VAL A 76 4.16 0.28 -4.55
C VAL A 76 3.97 0.53 -6.04
N ASN A 77 4.79 -0.07 -6.93
CA ASN A 77 4.69 0.03 -8.40
C ASN A 77 3.36 -0.45 -8.96
N ASN A 78 2.75 -1.48 -8.37
CA ASN A 78 1.39 -1.91 -8.73
C ASN A 78 0.29 -1.01 -8.13
N ASN A 79 0.64 -0.15 -7.17
CA ASN A 79 -0.19 0.92 -6.62
C ASN A 79 0.33 2.34 -7.00
N ILE A 80 1.22 2.45 -8.00
CA ILE A 80 1.88 3.70 -8.34
C ILE A 80 0.82 4.63 -8.97
N VAL A 81 0.33 5.52 -8.12
CA VAL A 81 0.49 6.95 -8.37
C VAL A 81 1.99 7.18 -8.51
N LYS A 82 2.42 7.63 -9.71
CA LYS A 82 3.81 8.04 -10.01
C LYS A 82 4.36 8.91 -8.87
N GLU A 83 5.68 8.84 -8.64
CA GLU A 83 6.41 9.91 -7.97
C GLU A 83 5.80 11.26 -8.36
N GLY A 84 5.13 11.89 -7.40
CA GLY A 84 4.17 12.94 -7.64
C GLY A 84 3.63 13.48 -6.32
N TYR A 85 2.87 14.57 -6.37
CA TYR A 85 2.44 15.33 -5.20
C TYR A 85 1.43 14.61 -4.27
N PHE A 86 1.03 13.37 -4.57
CA PHE A 86 -0.02 12.66 -3.82
C PHE A 86 0.45 11.31 -3.25
N ASN A 87 0.09 11.07 -1.99
CA ASN A 87 0.48 9.86 -1.25
C ASN A 87 -0.26 8.59 -1.69
N ASN A 88 -1.40 8.70 -2.37
CA ASN A 88 -2.17 7.60 -2.91
C ASN A 88 -3.29 8.11 -3.84
N LEU A 89 -3.93 7.18 -4.55
CA LEU A 89 -4.99 7.47 -5.51
C LEU A 89 -6.23 8.11 -4.88
N ALA A 90 -6.53 7.80 -3.61
CA ALA A 90 -7.67 8.42 -2.93
C ALA A 90 -7.42 9.92 -2.69
N CYS A 91 -6.23 10.28 -2.22
CA CYS A 91 -5.82 11.69 -2.08
C CYS A 91 -5.83 12.42 -3.42
N GLU A 92 -5.39 11.76 -4.49
CA GLU A 92 -5.41 12.34 -5.84
C GLU A 92 -6.85 12.59 -6.33
N TYR A 93 -7.77 11.64 -6.18
CA TYR A 93 -9.18 11.85 -6.53
C TYR A 93 -9.85 12.92 -5.67
N ILE A 94 -9.59 12.95 -4.37
CA ILE A 94 -10.11 14.00 -3.47
C ILE A 94 -9.66 15.38 -3.99
N PHE A 95 -8.36 15.53 -4.31
CA PHE A 95 -7.85 16.78 -4.89
C PHE A 95 -8.54 17.13 -6.21
N TYR A 96 -8.68 16.17 -7.14
CA TYR A 96 -9.36 16.41 -8.41
C TYR A 96 -10.83 16.80 -8.27
N ILE A 97 -11.53 16.31 -7.25
CA ILE A 97 -12.93 16.64 -7.00
C ILE A 97 -13.05 18.03 -6.36
N LEU A 98 -12.23 18.31 -5.35
CA LEU A 98 -12.37 19.52 -4.53
C LEU A 98 -11.72 20.74 -5.19
N GLU A 99 -10.51 20.60 -5.72
CA GLU A 99 -9.65 21.71 -6.15
C GLU A 99 -9.67 21.97 -7.66
N LEU A 100 -10.09 21.01 -8.49
CA LEU A 100 -10.19 21.20 -9.93
C LEU A 100 -11.64 21.46 -10.36
N ASP A 101 -11.78 22.21 -11.46
CA ASP A 101 -13.06 22.53 -12.08
C ASP A 101 -13.05 22.34 -13.60
N GLY A 102 -14.25 22.34 -14.19
CA GLY A 102 -14.47 22.33 -15.64
C GLY A 102 -13.74 21.19 -16.35
N LYS A 103 -13.08 21.54 -17.47
CA LYS A 103 -12.40 20.57 -18.33
C LYS A 103 -11.27 19.82 -17.63
N GLN A 104 -10.51 20.49 -16.75
CA GLN A 104 -9.39 19.85 -16.05
C GLN A 104 -9.89 18.74 -15.12
N ARG A 105 -10.95 19.01 -14.35
CA ARG A 105 -11.62 17.98 -13.52
C ARG A 105 -12.17 16.85 -14.38
N ALA A 106 -12.83 17.19 -15.49
CA ALA A 106 -13.41 16.19 -16.40
C ALA A 106 -12.34 15.24 -16.98
N ASP A 107 -11.23 15.80 -17.48
CA ASP A 107 -10.13 15.03 -18.06
C ASP A 107 -9.48 14.12 -17.00
N LYS A 108 -9.21 14.65 -15.80
CA LYS A 108 -8.59 13.89 -14.70
C LYS A 108 -9.49 12.81 -14.12
N LEU A 109 -10.77 13.09 -13.96
CA LEU A 109 -11.77 12.12 -13.48
C LEU A 109 -12.33 11.22 -14.59
N LYS A 110 -11.84 11.37 -15.83
CA LYS A 110 -12.29 10.61 -17.01
C LYS A 110 -13.80 10.70 -17.23
N ILE A 111 -14.37 11.88 -16.98
CA ILE A 111 -15.76 12.18 -17.30
C ILE A 111 -15.86 12.28 -18.83
N THR A 112 -16.77 11.50 -19.42
CA THR A 112 -16.98 11.50 -20.88
C THR A 112 -18.41 11.91 -21.20
N MET A 113 -18.69 12.30 -22.45
CA MET A 113 -20.06 12.59 -22.90
C MET A 113 -21.04 11.44 -22.62
N LYS A 114 -20.56 10.20 -22.58
CA LYS A 114 -21.38 9.02 -22.25
C LYS A 114 -21.94 9.06 -20.82
N CYS A 115 -21.26 9.75 -19.90
CA CYS A 115 -21.77 9.95 -18.54
C CYS A 115 -23.04 10.81 -18.58
N TYR A 116 -23.07 11.88 -19.38
CA TYR A 116 -24.24 12.75 -19.53
C TYR A 116 -25.40 12.10 -20.29
N SER A 117 -25.12 11.20 -21.23
CA SER A 117 -26.16 10.54 -22.03
C SER A 117 -26.69 9.23 -21.44
N ASN A 118 -26.06 8.68 -20.39
CA ASN A 118 -26.43 7.37 -19.86
C ASN A 118 -26.23 7.28 -18.34
N LYS A 119 -27.35 7.29 -17.61
CA LYS A 119 -27.43 7.17 -16.14
C LYS A 119 -26.68 5.95 -15.58
N LYS A 120 -26.67 4.81 -16.27
CA LYS A 120 -25.92 3.61 -15.82
C LYS A 120 -24.41 3.82 -15.91
N ILE A 121 -23.94 4.51 -16.95
CA ILE A 121 -22.51 4.83 -17.12
C ILE A 121 -22.09 5.88 -16.09
N ALA A 122 -22.88 6.93 -15.89
CA ALA A 122 -22.66 7.92 -14.83
C ALA A 122 -22.56 7.27 -13.45
N LYS A 123 -23.51 6.37 -13.13
CA LYS A 123 -23.52 5.67 -11.84
C LYS A 123 -22.27 4.81 -11.67
N LYS A 124 -21.89 4.04 -12.70
CA LYS A 124 -20.68 3.20 -12.65
C LYS A 124 -19.41 4.05 -12.44
N TRP A 125 -19.32 5.19 -13.11
CA TRP A 125 -18.23 6.16 -12.92
C TRP A 125 -18.18 6.66 -11.47
N ARG A 126 -19.29 7.17 -10.95
CA ARG A 126 -19.42 7.67 -9.57
C ARG A 126 -19.09 6.59 -8.54
N ASP A 127 -19.65 5.40 -8.67
CA ASP A 127 -19.43 4.29 -7.75
C ASP A 127 -17.98 3.80 -7.78
N SER A 128 -17.32 3.86 -8.93
CA SER A 128 -15.90 3.49 -9.06
C SER A 128 -14.98 4.42 -8.27
N ILE A 129 -15.27 5.73 -8.27
CA ILE A 129 -14.51 6.73 -7.50
C ILE A 129 -14.87 6.64 -6.01
N ALA A 130 -16.17 6.57 -5.68
CA ALA A 130 -16.64 6.46 -4.30
C ALA A 130 -16.03 5.26 -3.56
N LYS A 131 -15.86 4.12 -4.24
CA LYS A 131 -15.20 2.93 -3.66
C LYS A 131 -13.77 3.19 -3.19
N VAL A 132 -13.07 4.14 -3.81
CA VAL A 132 -11.68 4.51 -3.52
C VAL A 132 -11.61 5.57 -2.43
N ILE A 133 -12.47 6.59 -2.48
CA ILE A 133 -12.39 7.76 -1.58
C ILE A 133 -13.31 7.69 -0.34
N HIS A 134 -14.09 6.62 -0.16
CA HIS A 134 -15.04 6.52 0.95
C HIS A 134 -14.34 6.71 2.32
N PRO A 135 -14.90 7.50 3.25
CA PRO A 135 -14.31 7.76 4.56
C PRO A 135 -13.93 6.50 5.35
N ASP A 136 -14.76 5.45 5.29
CA ASP A 136 -14.47 4.15 5.94
C ASP A 136 -13.16 3.49 5.47
N LYS A 137 -12.66 3.87 4.29
CA LYS A 137 -11.45 3.30 3.67
C LYS A 137 -10.31 4.32 3.57
N CYS A 138 -10.63 5.61 3.56
CA CYS A 138 -9.67 6.70 3.41
C CYS A 138 -9.74 7.64 4.63
N PRO A 139 -8.71 7.69 5.50
CA PRO A 139 -8.70 8.56 6.68
C PRO A 139 -8.45 10.04 6.36
N ASN A 140 -8.57 10.45 5.09
CA ASN A 140 -8.38 11.83 4.67
C ASN A 140 -9.56 12.70 5.14
N LYS A 141 -9.28 13.84 5.78
CA LYS A 141 -10.30 14.77 6.28
C LYS A 141 -11.25 15.29 5.20
N GLY A 142 -10.78 15.41 3.96
CA GLY A 142 -11.59 15.84 2.81
C GLY A 142 -12.43 14.74 2.16
N ALA A 143 -12.36 13.48 2.63
CA ALA A 143 -13.07 12.36 2.02
C ALA A 143 -14.59 12.55 2.05
N THR A 144 -15.14 13.01 3.17
CA THR A 144 -16.59 13.25 3.33
C THR A 144 -17.07 14.32 2.36
N GLU A 145 -16.35 15.45 2.30
CA GLU A 145 -16.67 16.57 1.40
C GLU A 145 -16.57 16.14 -0.07
N ALA A 146 -15.51 15.37 -0.42
CA ALA A 146 -15.33 14.85 -1.76
C ALA A 146 -16.45 13.90 -2.18
N ILE A 147 -16.97 13.06 -1.28
CA ILE A 147 -18.15 12.22 -1.57
C ILE A 147 -19.40 13.07 -1.85
N VAL A 148 -19.62 14.13 -1.09
CA VAL A 148 -20.75 15.05 -1.31
C VAL A 148 -20.63 15.72 -2.68
N LYS A 149 -19.47 16.29 -3.00
CA LYS A 149 -19.22 16.94 -4.31
C LYS A 149 -19.28 15.94 -5.47
N LEU A 150 -18.79 14.72 -5.28
CA LEU A 150 -18.91 13.65 -6.27
C LEU A 150 -20.38 13.29 -6.58
N ASN A 151 -21.24 13.27 -5.56
CA ASN A 151 -22.67 13.04 -5.74
C ASN A 151 -23.32 14.19 -6.50
N GLN A 152 -22.98 15.44 -6.17
CA GLN A 152 -23.47 16.61 -6.90
C GLN A 152 -23.09 16.54 -8.38
N LEU A 153 -21.84 16.21 -8.72
CA LEU A 153 -21.40 16.02 -10.10
C LEU A 153 -22.19 14.93 -10.83
N TYR A 154 -22.52 13.84 -10.14
CA TYR A 154 -23.34 12.78 -10.71
C TYR A 154 -24.78 13.25 -10.97
N GLU A 155 -25.40 13.97 -10.04
CA GLU A 155 -26.76 14.50 -10.22
C GLU A 155 -26.81 15.52 -11.38
N GLU A 156 -25.80 16.39 -11.49
CA GLU A 156 -25.63 17.31 -12.63
C GLU A 156 -25.53 16.57 -13.97
N MET A 157 -24.94 15.38 -14.01
CA MET A 157 -24.82 14.58 -15.24
C MET A 157 -26.14 13.96 -15.67
N VAL A 158 -26.93 13.48 -14.72
CA VAL A 158 -28.15 12.72 -15.02
C VAL A 158 -29.38 13.62 -15.12
N GLY A 159 -29.24 14.89 -14.75
CA GLY A 159 -30.34 15.83 -14.55
C GLY A 159 -31.07 15.47 -13.27
N ASN A 160 -31.19 16.43 -12.35
CA ASN A 160 -32.15 16.32 -11.26
C ASN A 160 -33.54 16.11 -11.90
N GLU A 161 -34.17 14.96 -11.67
CA GLU A 161 -35.62 14.84 -11.79
C GLU A 161 -36.28 15.64 -10.67
#